data_AF-A0A359AV18-F1
#
_entry.id   AF-A0A359AV18-F1
#
_cell.length_a   1.000
_cell.length_b   1.000
_cell.length_c   1.000
_cell.angle_alpha   90.00
_cell.angle_beta   90.00
_cell.angle_gamma   90.00
#
_symmetry.space_group_name_H-M   'P 1'
#
loop_
_entity.id
_entity.type
_entity.pdbx_description
1 polymer ?
#
loop_
_entity_poly.entity_id
_entity_poly.type
_entity_poly.pdbx_seq_one_letter_code
_entity_poly.pdbx_strand_id
1 'polypeptide(L)'
;MKTAIKQLLATACVALITISMRAQTTEYARPEALPYKNPALCVEERVNDLLSRMTTEEKIGQLLCPLGWEMYEKQGGDVRPSAAFKRM
;
A
#
# COMPACT_ATOMS: atom_id res chain seq x y z
N MET A 1 -31.82 4.69 -52.76
CA MET A 1 -30.49 4.01 -52.80
C MET A 1 -29.36 4.84 -52.22
N LYS A 2 -29.17 6.12 -52.59
CA LYS A 2 -28.05 6.95 -52.11
C LYS A 2 -28.03 7.16 -50.58
N THR A 3 -29.20 7.18 -49.93
CA THR A 3 -29.36 7.31 -48.47
C THR A 3 -28.93 6.05 -47.71
N ALA A 4 -29.27 4.85 -48.23
CA ALA A 4 -28.90 3.58 -47.60
C ALA A 4 -27.38 3.33 -47.64
N ILE A 5 -26.71 3.72 -48.73
CA ILE A 5 -25.25 3.59 -48.89
C ILE A 5 -24.50 4.51 -47.92
N LYS A 6 -24.98 5.74 -47.71
CA LYS A 6 -24.41 6.67 -46.72
C LYS A 6 -24.58 6.16 -45.28
N GLN A 7 -25.72 5.57 -44.96
CA GLN A 7 -25.98 4.98 -43.64
C GLN A 7 -25.08 3.78 -43.36
N LEU A 8 -24.88 2.90 -44.35
CA LEU A 8 -24.00 1.73 -44.25
C LEU A 8 -22.51 2.12 -44.09
N LEU A 9 -22.06 3.14 -44.84
CA LEU A 9 -20.71 3.71 -44.68
C LEU A 9 -20.52 4.36 -43.31
N ALA A 10 -21.52 5.10 -42.82
CA ALA A 10 -21.46 5.74 -41.51
C ALA A 10 -21.40 4.72 -40.36
N THR A 11 -22.16 3.62 -40.44
CA THR A 11 -22.13 2.57 -39.41
C THR A 11 -20.83 1.74 -39.43
N ALA A 12 -20.26 1.49 -40.61
CA ALA A 12 -18.96 0.82 -40.73
C ALA A 12 -17.82 1.65 -40.11
N CYS A 13 -17.83 2.97 -40.27
CA CYS A 13 -16.85 3.87 -39.66
C CYS A 13 -16.97 3.90 -38.12
N VAL A 14 -18.18 3.87 -37.56
CA VAL A 14 -18.41 3.86 -36.10
C VAL A 14 -17.94 2.53 -35.48
N ALA A 15 -18.08 1.41 -36.19
CA ALA A 15 -17.59 0.11 -35.73
C ALA A 15 -16.04 0.04 -35.69
N LEU A 16 -15.35 0.71 -36.62
CA LEU A 16 -13.88 0.76 -36.64
C LEU A 16 -13.31 1.65 -35.51
N ILE A 17 -14.03 2.72 -35.15
CA ILE A 17 -13.63 3.63 -34.07
C ILE A 17 -13.79 2.97 -32.69
N THR A 18 -14.81 2.12 -32.49
CA THR A 18 -15.04 1.42 -31.21
C THR A 18 -14.03 0.30 -30.93
N ILE A 19 -13.43 -0.30 -31.96
CA ILE A 19 -12.35 -1.30 -31.82
C ILE A 19 -11.04 -0.63 -31.37
N SER A 20 -10.75 0.59 -31.84
CA SER A 20 -9.51 1.31 -31.53
C SER A 20 -9.46 1.80 -30.07
N MET A 21 -10.61 2.09 -29.44
CA MET A 21 -10.67 2.52 -28.03
C MET A 21 -10.41 1.41 -27.01
N ARG A 22 -10.38 0.12 -27.41
CA ARG A 22 -10.07 -0.99 -26.48
C ARG A 22 -8.57 -1.24 -26.26
N ALA A 23 -7.70 -0.61 -27.07
CA ALA A 23 -6.27 -0.90 -27.08
C ALA A 23 -5.42 0.01 -26.17
N GLN A 24 -6.01 1.00 -25.50
CA GLN A 24 -5.28 1.91 -24.62
C GLN A 24 -5.60 1.63 -23.16
N THR A 25 -5.15 0.48 -22.66
CA THR A 25 -4.77 0.40 -21.25
C THR A 25 -3.44 1.13 -21.15
N THR A 26 -3.48 2.42 -20.82
CA THR A 26 -2.30 3.14 -20.37
C THR A 26 -1.82 2.45 -19.09
N GLU A 27 -0.80 1.60 -19.21
CA GLU A 27 -0.04 1.15 -18.04
C GLU A 27 0.66 2.39 -17.46
N TYR A 28 -0.01 3.04 -16.51
CA TYR A 28 0.68 3.92 -15.59
C TYR A 28 1.74 3.06 -14.91
N ALA A 29 3.01 3.28 -15.26
CA ALA A 29 4.14 2.64 -14.62
C ALA A 29 4.01 2.83 -13.11
N ARG A 30 3.49 1.82 -12.42
CA ARG A 30 3.42 1.80 -10.96
C ARG A 30 4.89 1.76 -10.53
N PRO A 31 5.32 2.63 -9.59
CA PRO A 31 6.67 2.54 -9.06
C PRO A 31 6.94 1.09 -8.70
N GLU A 32 8.04 0.54 -9.22
CA GLU A 32 8.56 -0.79 -8.85
C GLU A 32 8.34 -0.98 -7.36
N ALA A 33 7.49 -1.95 -7.00
CA ALA A 33 7.12 -2.15 -5.62
C ALA A 33 8.36 -2.61 -4.87
N LEU A 34 8.84 -1.78 -3.94
CA LEU A 34 10.02 -2.10 -3.12
C LEU A 34 9.90 -3.53 -2.56
N PRO A 35 10.96 -4.37 -2.60
CA PRO A 35 10.85 -5.77 -2.24
C PRO A 35 10.19 -6.01 -0.88
N TYR A 36 10.51 -5.22 0.15
CA TYR A 36 9.86 -5.34 1.46
C TYR A 36 8.32 -5.13 1.45
N LYS A 37 7.79 -4.40 0.45
CA LYS A 37 6.34 -4.15 0.24
C LYS A 37 5.66 -5.23 -0.61
N ASN A 38 6.42 -6.12 -1.24
CA ASN A 38 5.86 -7.16 -2.09
C ASN A 38 5.40 -8.36 -1.26
N PRO A 39 4.08 -8.63 -1.14
CA PRO A 39 3.57 -9.75 -0.34
C PRO A 39 3.84 -11.13 -0.98
N ALA A 40 4.28 -11.18 -2.25
CA ALA A 40 4.59 -12.43 -2.94
C ALA A 40 5.99 -12.99 -2.61
N LEU A 41 6.88 -12.18 -2.03
CA LEU A 41 8.21 -12.61 -1.59
C LEU A 41 8.15 -13.24 -0.20
N CYS A 42 9.15 -14.07 0.13
CA CYS A 42 9.19 -14.65 1.48
C CYS A 42 9.50 -13.58 2.54
N VAL A 43 9.22 -13.91 3.81
CA VAL A 43 9.43 -12.97 4.90
C VAL A 43 10.89 -12.58 5.01
N GLU A 44 11.81 -13.54 4.86
CA GLU A 44 13.25 -13.33 4.96
C GLU A 44 13.75 -12.35 3.92
N GLU A 45 13.33 -12.49 2.66
CA GLU A 45 13.68 -11.56 1.58
C GLU A 45 13.20 -10.14 1.86
N ARG A 46 11.95 -10.02 2.33
CA ARG A 46 11.34 -8.72 2.64
C ARG A 46 12.01 -8.04 3.83
N VAL A 47 12.34 -8.81 4.86
CA VAL A 47 13.01 -8.32 6.07
C VAL A 47 14.44 -7.91 5.75
N ASN A 48 15.17 -8.70 4.97
CA ASN A 48 16.54 -8.36 4.56
C ASN A 48 16.59 -7.07 3.75
N ASP A 49 15.69 -6.90 2.77
CA ASP A 49 15.57 -5.65 2.01
C ASP A 49 15.24 -4.47 2.93
N LEU A 50 14.26 -4.61 3.83
CA LEU A 50 13.89 -3.54 4.77
C LEU A 50 15.06 -3.14 5.67
N LEU A 51 15.70 -4.10 6.33
CA LEU A 51 16.81 -3.85 7.25
C LEU A 51 18.05 -3.28 6.53
N SER A 52 18.27 -3.62 5.27
CA SER A 52 19.38 -3.05 4.49
C SER A 52 19.22 -1.55 4.21
N ARG A 53 17.97 -1.05 4.23
CA ARG A 53 17.62 0.35 3.95
C ARG A 53 17.58 1.23 5.21
N MET A 54 17.41 0.63 6.38
CA MET A 54 17.26 1.35 7.64
C MET A 54 18.60 1.84 8.20
N THR A 55 18.58 3.01 8.83
CA THR A 55 19.70 3.48 9.66
C THR A 55 19.80 2.67 10.96
N THR A 56 20.93 2.83 11.65
CA THR A 56 21.13 2.21 12.96
C THR A 56 20.08 2.70 13.97
N GLU A 57 19.77 3.99 13.96
CA GLU A 57 18.79 4.63 14.84
C GLU A 57 17.39 4.08 14.58
N GLU A 58 17.01 3.91 13.32
CA GLU A 58 15.71 3.32 12.96
C GLU A 58 15.61 1.86 13.42
N LYS A 59 16.70 1.08 13.30
CA LYS A 59 16.75 -0.30 13.80
C LYS A 59 16.63 -0.35 15.32
N ILE A 60 17.32 0.53 16.03
CA ILE A 60 17.20 0.68 17.49
C ILE A 60 15.76 1.06 17.84
N GLY A 61 15.12 1.96 17.10
CA GLY A 61 13.73 2.36 17.30
C GLY A 61 12.74 1.20 17.27
N GLN A 62 12.98 0.16 16.45
CA GLN A 62 12.15 -1.05 16.44
C GLN A 62 12.33 -1.93 17.69
N LEU A 63 13.46 -1.83 18.37
CA LEU A 63 13.72 -2.55 19.64
C LEU A 63 13.14 -1.80 20.85
N LEU A 64 12.94 -0.49 20.72
CA LEU A 64 12.33 0.34 21.75
C LEU A 64 10.81 0.14 21.73
N CYS A 65 10.34 -0.87 22.45
CA CYS A 65 8.93 -1.04 22.75
C CYS A 65 8.64 -0.46 24.15
N PRO A 66 8.19 0.80 24.28
CA PRO A 66 7.70 1.29 25.55
C PRO A 66 6.42 0.52 25.89
N LEU A 67 6.52 -0.48 26.77
CA LEU A 67 5.40 -1.33 27.17
C LEU A 67 4.40 -0.60 28.09
N GLY A 68 4.53 0.72 28.23
CA GLY A 68 3.66 1.56 29.05
C GLY A 68 3.67 1.18 30.53
N TRP A 69 4.69 0.46 31.01
CA TRP A 69 4.73 -0.04 32.38
C TRP A 69 4.69 1.07 33.42
N GLU A 70 5.29 2.22 33.12
CA GLU A 70 5.22 3.46 33.91
C GLU A 70 3.80 4.05 34.04
N MET A 71 2.86 3.64 33.19
CA MET A 71 1.46 4.08 33.25
C MET A 71 0.66 3.36 34.33
N TYR A 72 1.23 2.33 34.96
CA TYR A 72 0.58 1.53 35.98
C TYR A 72 1.47 1.32 37.20
N GLU A 73 0.85 1.33 38.37
CA GLU A 73 1.50 1.01 39.65
C GLU A 73 0.91 -0.29 40.19
N LYS A 74 1.78 -1.19 40.67
CA LYS A 74 1.38 -2.44 41.30
C LYS A 74 1.45 -2.30 42.82
N GLN A 75 0.31 -2.50 43.49
CA GLN A 75 0.23 -2.54 44.95
C GLN A 75 -0.23 -3.93 45.39
N GLY A 76 0.73 -4.80 45.69
CA GLY A 76 0.46 -6.21 45.97
C GLY A 76 -0.07 -6.95 44.74
N GLY A 77 -1.30 -7.44 44.80
CA GLY A 77 -2.00 -8.11 43.68
C GLY A 77 -2.74 -7.16 42.73
N ASP A 78 -2.95 -5.90 43.13
CA ASP A 78 -3.73 -4.93 42.36
C ASP A 78 -2.85 -4.11 41.42
N VAL A 79 -3.35 -3.86 40.20
CA VAL A 79 -2.74 -2.95 39.21
C VAL A 79 -3.64 -1.72 39.07
N ARG A 80 -3.07 -0.52 39.20
CA ARG A 80 -3.82 0.76 39.16
C ARG A 80 -3.14 1.76 38.21
N PRO A 81 -3.90 2.67 37.57
CA PRO A 81 -3.31 3.72 36.75
C PRO A 81 -2.42 4.66 37.57
N SER A 82 -1.21 4.91 37.09
CA SER A 82 -0.22 5.78 37.74
C SER A 82 -0.61 7.26 37.65
N ALA A 83 0.07 8.10 38.44
CA ALA A 83 -0.10 9.55 38.33
C ALA A 83 0.34 10.09 36.95
N ALA A 84 1.29 9.43 36.28
CA ALA A 84 1.71 9.79 34.93
C ALA A 84 0.58 9.59 33.93
N PHE A 85 -0.10 8.43 33.99
CA PHE A 85 -1.27 8.15 33.16
C PHE A 85 -2.39 9.18 33.34
N LYS A 86 -2.63 9.61 34.58
CA LYS A 86 -3.70 10.58 34.90
C LYS A 86 -3.42 12.02 34.44
N ARG A 87 -2.19 12.34 34.06
CA ARG A 87 -1.78 13.69 33.58
C ARG A 87 -1.73 13.79 32.05
N MET A 88 -1.92 12.67 31.35
CA MET A 88 -2.01 12.61 29.90
C MET A 88 -3.45 12.94 29.47
#